data_AF-M5J5E2-F1
#
_entry.id   AF-M5J5E2-F1
#
_cell.length_a   1.000
_cell.length_b   1.000
_cell.length_c   1.000
_cell.angle_alpha   90.00
_cell.angle_beta   90.00
_cell.angle_gamma   90.00
#
_symmetry.space_group_name_H-M   'P 1'
#
loop_
_entity.id
_entity.type
_entity.pdbx_description
1 polymer ?
#
loop_
_entity_poly.entity_id
_entity_poly.type
_entity_poly.pdbx_seq_one_letter_code
_entity_poly.pdbx_strand_id
1 'polypeptide(L)' 'MPGQDHAPGSDVYGNSDDWVKGQDEWLKEQGIVDSNGNETQNFKNWSSQRDDAWDNGQEDFPDYDQNQQW' A
#
# COMPACT_ATOMS: atom_id res chain seq x y z
N MET A 1 2.56 34.49 -12.58
CA MET A 1 3.65 33.69 -13.14
C MET A 1 3.08 32.30 -13.39
N PRO A 2 3.18 31.71 -14.59
CA PRO A 2 2.83 30.30 -14.78
C PRO A 2 4.03 29.43 -14.37
N GLY A 3 3.77 28.31 -13.69
CA GLY A 3 4.78 27.35 -13.24
C GLY A 3 4.92 27.37 -11.72
N GLN A 4 4.87 26.26 -11.01
CA GLN A 4 5.00 24.86 -11.40
C GLN A 4 3.81 24.13 -10.78
N ASP A 5 3.01 23.43 -11.59
CA ASP A 5 2.11 22.41 -11.05
C ASP A 5 3.04 21.33 -10.47
N HIS A 6 3.25 21.36 -9.14
CA HIS A 6 3.97 20.29 -8.45
C HIS A 6 3.20 18.99 -8.72
N ALA A 7 3.87 18.00 -9.32
CA ALA A 7 3.29 16.68 -9.45
C ALA A 7 2.91 16.20 -8.03
N PRO A 8 1.68 15.70 -7.80
CA PRO A 8 1.31 15.22 -6.48
C PRO A 8 2.31 14.15 -6.02
N GLY A 9 2.97 14.40 -4.88
CA GLY A 9 3.98 13.51 -4.30
C GLY A 9 5.44 13.88 -4.56
N SER A 10 5.75 15.08 -5.05
CA SER A 10 7.12 15.57 -5.23
C SER A 10 7.31 17.02 -4.75
N ASP A 11 8.40 17.28 -4.03
CA ASP A 11 8.76 18.61 -3.52
C ASP A 11 9.22 19.56 -4.64
N VAL A 12 9.54 20.81 -4.29
CA VAL A 12 10.03 21.83 -5.24
C VAL A 12 11.37 21.48 -5.90
N TYR A 13 12.06 20.46 -5.42
CA TYR A 13 13.33 19.96 -5.92
C TYR A 13 13.21 18.62 -6.66
N GLY A 14 11.99 18.07 -6.79
CA GLY A 14 11.73 16.79 -7.44
C GLY A 14 12.03 15.57 -6.58
N ASN A 15 12.24 15.74 -5.26
CA ASN A 15 12.32 14.61 -4.34
C ASN A 15 10.92 14.16 -3.93
N SER A 16 10.75 12.90 -3.55
CA SER A 16 9.50 12.44 -2.93
C SER A 16 9.18 13.27 -1.69
N ASP A 17 7.94 13.73 -1.60
CA ASP A 17 7.43 14.42 -0.41
C ASP A 17 7.60 13.54 0.83
N ASP A 18 7.93 14.14 1.98
CA ASP A 18 8.12 13.37 3.22
C ASP A 18 6.86 12.59 3.63
N TRP A 19 5.68 13.06 3.23
CA TRP A 19 4.43 12.34 3.39
C TRP A 19 4.38 11.04 2.57
N VAL A 20 4.87 11.06 1.32
CA VAL A 20 4.96 9.87 0.46
C VAL A 20 6.00 8.89 1.01
N LYS A 21 7.14 9.38 1.50
CA LYS A 21 8.13 8.53 2.18
C LYS A 21 7.54 7.85 3.42
N GLY A 22 6.78 8.59 4.22
CA GLY A 22 6.10 8.04 5.40
C GLY A 22 5.07 6.96 5.04
N GLN A 23 4.40 7.10 3.89
CA GLN A 23 3.50 6.06 3.37
C GLN A 23 4.26 4.80 2.97
N ASP A 24 5.36 4.93 2.23
CA ASP A 24 6.18 3.78 1.81
C ASP A 24 6.77 3.03 3.01
N GLU A 25 7.25 3.75 4.02
CA GLU A 25 7.76 3.17 5.26
C GLU A 25 6.65 2.46 6.03
N TRP A 26 5.49 3.09 6.18
CA TRP A 26 4.33 2.48 6.83
C TRP A 26 3.89 1.19 6.12
N LEU A 27 3.81 1.18 4.79
CA LEU A 27 3.46 -0.02 4.01
C LEU A 27 4.44 -1.18 4.24
N LYS A 28 5.74 -0.87 4.40
CA LYS A 28 6.76 -1.87 4.74
C LYS A 28 6.58 -2.39 6.16
N GLU A 29 6.32 -1.52 7.12
CA GLU A 29 6.07 -1.90 8.53
C GLU A 29 4.81 -2.75 8.69
N GLN A 30 3.81 -2.53 7.83
CA GLN A 30 2.61 -3.37 7.77
C GLN A 30 2.84 -4.68 6.99
N GLY A 31 4.01 -4.90 6.39
CA GLY A 31 4.27 -6.10 5.59
C GLY A 31 3.45 -6.18 4.31
N ILE A 32 2.94 -5.03 3.83
CA ILE A 32 2.17 -4.91 2.59
C ILE A 32 3.13 -4.91 1.39
N VAL A 33 4.23 -4.18 1.49
CA VAL A 33 5.29 -4.16 0.47
C VAL A 33 6.63 -4.62 1.04
N ASP A 34 7.48 -5.18 0.18
CA ASP A 34 8.84 -5.59 0.48
C ASP A 34 9.81 -4.40 0.46
N SER A 35 11.08 -4.66 0.77
CA SER A 35 12.15 -3.65 0.75
C SER A 35 12.35 -2.99 -0.62
N ASN A 36 11.90 -3.64 -1.70
CA ASN A 36 11.97 -3.14 -3.06
C ASN A 36 10.71 -2.37 -3.48
N GLY A 37 9.71 -2.26 -2.59
CA GLY A 37 8.43 -1.60 -2.87
C GLY A 37 7.43 -2.48 -3.63
N ASN A 38 7.68 -3.78 -3.75
CA ASN A 38 6.71 -4.70 -4.36
C ASN A 38 5.79 -5.27 -3.31
N GLU A 39 4.51 -5.46 -3.63
CA GLU A 39 3.57 -6.17 -2.75
C GLU A 39 4.10 -7.54 -2.33
N THR A 40 4.02 -7.84 -1.03
CA THR A 40 4.44 -9.12 -0.48
C THR A 40 3.50 -10.25 -0.91
N GLN A 41 4.01 -11.48 -0.95
CA GLN A 41 3.17 -12.63 -1.28
C GLN A 41 2.03 -12.83 -0.28
N ASN A 42 2.29 -12.56 1.01
CA ASN A 42 1.28 -12.68 2.07
C ASN A 42 0.13 -11.70 1.86
N PHE A 43 0.43 -10.43 1.55
CA PHE A 43 -0.59 -9.44 1.25
C PHE A 43 -1.40 -9.77 0.00
N LYS A 44 -0.74 -10.26 -1.06
CA LYS A 44 -1.43 -10.73 -2.27
C LYS A 44 -2.40 -11.86 -1.97
N ASN A 45 -2.00 -12.82 -1.14
CA ASN A 45 -2.88 -13.93 -0.75
C ASN A 45 -4.11 -13.45 0.04
N TRP A 46 -3.90 -12.53 0.98
CA TRP A 46 -5.00 -11.89 1.71
C TRP A 46 -5.96 -11.14 0.79
N SER A 47 -5.43 -10.32 -0.13
CA SER A 47 -6.27 -9.56 -1.07
C SER A 47 -7.08 -10.49 -1.97
N SER A 48 -6.47 -11.55 -2.50
CA SER A 48 -7.20 -12.52 -3.31
C SER A 48 -8.34 -13.20 -2.53
N GLN A 49 -8.10 -13.60 -1.28
CA GLN A 49 -9.13 -14.21 -0.44
C GLN A 49 -10.25 -13.23 -0.07
N ARG A 50 -9.91 -11.96 0.18
CA ARG A 50 -10.91 -10.90 0.42
C ARG A 50 -11.78 -10.70 -0.81
N ASP A 51 -11.17 -10.64 -1.99
CA ASP A 51 -11.89 -10.44 -3.24
C ASP A 51 -12.80 -11.64 -3.55
N ASP A 52 -12.31 -12.87 -3.34
CA ASP A 52 -13.13 -14.10 -3.41
C ASP A 52 -14.29 -14.05 -2.39
N ALA A 53 -14.05 -13.61 -1.15
CA ALA A 53 -15.07 -13.48 -0.12
C ALA A 53 -16.15 -12.46 -0.51
N TRP A 54 -15.76 -11.31 -1.06
CA TRP A 54 -16.69 -10.31 -1.58
C TRP A 54 -17.53 -10.84 -2.75
N ASP A 55 -16.91 -11.55 -3.69
CA ASP A 55 -17.62 -12.16 -4.82
C ASP A 55 -18.64 -13.23 -4.35
N ASN A 56 -18.38 -13.88 -3.22
CA ASN A 56 -19.30 -14.82 -2.57
C ASN A 56 -20.30 -14.17 -1.60
N GLY A 57 -20.33 -12.83 -1.52
CA GLY A 57 -21.27 -12.08 -0.68
C GLY A 57 -20.95 -12.12 0.82
N GLN A 58 -19.70 -12.43 1.19
CA GLN A 58 -19.24 -12.34 2.57
C GLN A 58 -18.77 -10.91 2.86
N GLU A 59 -19.53 -10.18 3.68
CA GLU A 59 -19.24 -8.78 4.04
C GLU A 59 -18.22 -8.66 5.19
N ASP A 60 -18.04 -9.71 5.98
CA ASP A 60 -17.16 -9.74 7.15
C ASP A 60 -15.89 -10.56 6.84
N PHE A 61 -14.96 -9.94 6.13
CA PHE A 61 -13.63 -10.50 5.87
C PHE A 61 -12.62 -9.80 6.80
N PRO A 62 -11.74 -10.55 7.48
CA PRO A 62 -10.80 -9.98 8.44
C PRO A 62 -9.82 -8.99 7.81
N ASP A 63 -9.44 -7.96 8.59
CA ASP A 63 -8.37 -7.04 8.25
C ASP A 63 -7.04 -7.78 8.03
N TYR A 64 -6.17 -7.20 7.20
CA TYR A 64 -4.85 -7.77 6.96
C TYR A 64 -4.02 -7.81 8.24
N ASP A 65 -3.57 -9.00 8.63
CA ASP A 65 -2.59 -9.20 9.69
C ASP A 65 -1.33 -9.84 9.10
N GLN A 66 -0.22 -9.11 9.11
CA GLN A 66 1.07 -9.60 8.62
C GLN A 66 1.63 -10.79 9.43
N ASN A 67 1.15 -11.02 10.65
CA ASN A 67 1.55 -12.15 11.48
C ASN A 67 0.76 -13.43 11.16
N GLN A 68 -0.33 -13.30 10.41
CA GLN A 68 -1.10 -14.42 9.90
C GLN A 68 -0.58 -14.80 8.51
N GLN A 69 -0.52 -16.12 8.26
CA GLN A 69 -0.31 -16.63 6.91
C GLN A 69 -1.64 -16.63 6.18
N TRP A 70 -1.71 -15.85 5.11
CA TRP A 70 -2.83 -15.81 4.18
C TRP A 70 -2.51 -16.71 2.98
#